data_AF-A0A2C0ZHD5-F1
#
_entry.id   AF-A0A2C0ZHD5-F1
#
_cell.length_a   1.000
_cell.length_b   1.000
_cell.length_c   1.000
_cell.angle_alpha   90.00
_cell.angle_beta   90.00
_cell.angle_gamma   90.00
#
_symmetry.space_group_name_H-M   'P 1'
#
loop_
_entity.id
_entity.type
_entity.pdbx_description
1 polymer ?
#
loop_
_entity_poly.entity_id
_entity_poly.type
_entity_poly.pdbx_seq_one_letter_code
_entity_poly.pdbx_strand_id
1 'polypeptide(L)'
;MTGATVTYDPIFKKDVLVLTGEGHRGAPSSEARVSVNSSIFNVQQLSIETAFSIDSDIHPWTLPGSTKGDKVHDNGIEAYILSTYENGGYALYYNYTDKKLHFSMYGAKADDYEGLAAPISLGVPHHVAITFDQNQLKMFLDGQLVATETARYTDDSPMGLLMNPTMDLFIGADSEGFQDRYNFFKGKVSYVNIFDRGISDAEVAIDYQNFVASLNGITPVFDQQ
;
A
#
# COMPACT_ATOMS: atom_id res chain seq x y z
N MET A 1 16.26 19.53 -2.54
CA MET A 1 14.91 19.19 -2.99
C MET A 1 14.91 17.70 -3.26
N THR A 2 14.62 16.92 -2.23
CA THR A 2 14.61 15.46 -2.24
C THR A 2 13.15 15.05 -2.36
N GLY A 3 12.67 15.15 -3.60
CA GLY A 3 11.31 14.84 -4.03
C GLY A 3 11.09 13.35 -4.20
N ALA A 4 9.83 12.90 -4.30
CA ALA A 4 9.54 11.69 -5.05
C ALA A 4 10.03 11.87 -6.50
N THR A 5 10.76 10.90 -7.04
CA THR A 5 11.33 11.00 -8.40
C THR A 5 11.04 9.75 -9.20
N VAL A 6 10.86 9.91 -10.51
CA VAL A 6 10.78 8.77 -11.42
C VAL A 6 12.18 8.52 -11.98
N THR A 7 12.72 7.32 -11.80
CA THR A 7 14.06 6.97 -12.27
C THR A 7 14.14 5.49 -12.63
N TYR A 8 14.96 5.15 -13.63
CA TYR A 8 15.23 3.77 -14.00
C TYR A 8 15.87 3.02 -12.83
N ASP A 9 15.23 1.95 -12.38
CA ASP A 9 15.78 1.06 -11.37
C ASP A 9 16.29 -0.24 -11.99
N PRO A 10 17.54 -0.65 -11.69
CA PRO A 10 18.14 -1.84 -12.28
C PRO A 10 17.61 -3.15 -11.71
N ILE A 11 16.87 -3.15 -10.60
CA ILE A 11 16.24 -4.34 -10.04
C ILE A 11 14.89 -4.55 -10.74
N PHE A 12 14.06 -3.50 -10.80
CA PHE A 12 12.76 -3.50 -11.49
C PHE A 12 12.87 -3.46 -13.02
N LYS A 13 14.04 -3.12 -13.57
CA LYS A 13 14.33 -3.00 -15.01
C LYS A 13 13.44 -1.99 -15.75
N LYS A 14 12.91 -1.00 -15.04
CA LYS A 14 12.05 0.05 -15.59
C LYS A 14 12.17 1.31 -14.76
N ASP A 15 11.54 2.38 -15.24
CA ASP A 15 11.30 3.56 -14.43
C ASP A 15 10.32 3.25 -13.29
N VAL A 16 10.73 3.58 -12.08
CA VAL A 16 9.95 3.41 -10.85
C VAL A 16 9.82 4.74 -10.11
N LEU A 17 8.78 4.87 -9.30
CA LEU A 17 8.66 5.95 -8.34
C LEU A 17 9.59 5.64 -7.16
N VAL A 18 10.65 6.43 -7.03
CA VAL A 18 11.59 6.39 -5.91
C VAL A 18 11.08 7.34 -4.84
N LEU A 19 10.87 6.79 -3.66
CA LEU A 19 10.38 7.49 -2.48
C LEU A 19 11.50 7.49 -1.45
N THR A 20 11.90 8.66 -0.98
CA THR A 20 13.02 8.87 -0.07
C THR A 20 12.64 8.69 1.39
N GLY A 21 11.33 8.64 1.67
CA GLY A 21 10.77 8.74 3.02
C GLY A 21 11.00 10.09 3.68
N GLU A 22 11.63 11.05 3.02
CA GLU A 22 11.83 12.37 3.60
C GLU A 22 10.51 13.16 3.60
N GLY A 23 10.21 13.81 4.72
CA GLY A 23 9.03 14.64 4.90
C GLY A 23 8.70 14.80 6.37
N HIS A 24 7.85 15.76 6.69
CA HIS A 24 7.21 15.85 8.00
C HIS A 24 5.79 16.38 7.83
N ARG A 25 4.97 16.20 8.86
CA ARG A 25 3.59 16.70 8.90
C ARG A 25 3.55 18.18 8.49
N GLY A 26 2.70 18.52 7.52
CA GLY A 26 2.59 19.87 6.96
C GLY A 26 3.63 20.28 5.90
N ALA A 27 4.76 19.58 5.77
CA ALA A 27 5.74 19.80 4.70
C ALA A 27 6.39 18.47 4.24
N PRO A 28 5.60 17.57 3.66
CA PRO A 28 6.12 16.33 3.11
C PRO A 28 6.87 16.59 1.81
N SER A 29 7.76 15.67 1.46
CA SER A 29 8.63 15.85 0.30
C SER A 29 8.72 14.64 -0.61
N SER A 30 8.12 13.49 -0.28
CA SER A 30 8.33 12.27 -1.07
C SER A 30 7.10 11.37 -1.14
N GLU A 31 6.08 11.87 -1.83
CA GLU A 31 4.84 11.14 -2.09
C GLU A 31 4.26 11.49 -3.47
N ALA A 32 3.38 10.63 -3.99
CA ALA A 32 2.48 10.95 -5.08
C ALA A 32 1.03 10.94 -4.56
N ARG A 33 0.10 11.54 -5.32
CA ARG A 33 -1.31 11.63 -4.93
C ARG A 33 -2.28 11.38 -6.08
N VAL A 34 -3.42 10.79 -5.75
CA VAL A 34 -4.62 10.76 -6.57
C VAL A 34 -5.72 11.52 -5.82
N SER A 35 -6.26 12.56 -6.46
CA SER A 35 -7.21 13.46 -5.80
C SER A 35 -8.54 12.78 -5.50
N VAL A 36 -9.12 13.12 -4.34
CA VAL A 36 -10.40 12.60 -3.83
C VAL A 36 -11.59 12.73 -4.78
N ASN A 37 -11.52 13.67 -5.72
CA ASN A 37 -12.57 13.87 -6.74
C ASN A 37 -12.50 12.86 -7.91
N SER A 38 -11.59 11.88 -7.86
CA SER A 38 -11.48 10.82 -8.86
C SER A 38 -12.62 9.79 -8.71
N SER A 39 -12.96 9.08 -9.79
CA SER A 39 -14.00 8.06 -9.78
C SER A 39 -13.71 6.90 -8.81
N ILE A 40 -12.44 6.66 -8.49
CA ILE A 40 -12.00 5.58 -7.58
C ILE A 40 -12.52 5.76 -6.13
N PHE A 41 -13.04 6.92 -5.77
CA PHE A 41 -13.61 7.21 -4.44
C PHE A 41 -15.13 6.94 -4.35
N ASN A 42 -15.78 6.61 -5.46
CA ASN A 42 -17.22 6.31 -5.52
C ASN A 42 -17.47 4.84 -5.86
N VAL A 43 -16.74 3.94 -5.19
CA VAL A 43 -16.75 2.50 -5.46
C VAL A 43 -17.22 1.73 -4.24
N GLN A 44 -17.81 0.56 -4.46
CA GLN A 44 -18.20 -0.38 -3.40
C GLN A 44 -17.35 -1.67 -3.45
N GLN A 45 -16.50 -1.78 -4.46
CA GLN A 45 -15.54 -2.85 -4.71
C GLN A 45 -14.24 -2.19 -5.15
N LEU A 46 -13.13 -2.93 -5.02
CA LEU A 46 -11.81 -2.38 -5.24
C LEU A 46 -10.86 -3.51 -5.58
N SER A 47 -9.93 -3.26 -6.49
CA SER A 47 -8.67 -3.99 -6.47
C SER A 47 -7.50 -3.02 -6.55
N ILE A 48 -6.44 -3.35 -5.82
CA ILE A 48 -5.17 -2.64 -5.87
C ILE A 48 -4.14 -3.63 -6.35
N GLU A 49 -3.33 -3.23 -7.29
CA GLU A 49 -2.16 -3.97 -7.70
C GLU A 49 -0.95 -3.04 -7.68
N THR A 50 0.16 -3.51 -7.13
CA THR A 50 1.40 -2.74 -7.11
C THR A 50 2.60 -3.66 -6.92
N ALA A 51 3.75 -3.23 -7.41
CA ALA A 51 5.02 -3.86 -7.11
C ALA A 51 5.94 -2.85 -6.40
N PHE A 52 6.57 -3.28 -5.32
CA PHE A 52 7.32 -2.40 -4.44
C PHE A 52 8.55 -3.08 -3.85
N SER A 53 9.50 -2.28 -3.38
CA SER A 53 10.61 -2.73 -2.52
C SER A 53 10.79 -1.73 -1.40
N ILE A 54 10.85 -2.21 -0.16
CA ILE A 54 11.08 -1.37 1.02
C ILE A 54 12.57 -1.37 1.33
N ASP A 55 13.18 -0.20 1.50
CA ASP A 55 14.61 -0.15 1.84
C ASP A 55 14.84 -0.71 3.26
N SER A 56 15.81 -1.63 3.40
CA SER A 56 16.07 -2.34 4.65
C SER A 56 16.66 -1.48 5.77
N ASP A 57 17.12 -0.26 5.44
CA ASP A 57 17.73 0.68 6.38
C ASP A 57 16.71 1.60 7.07
N ILE A 58 15.42 1.44 6.78
CA ILE A 58 14.33 2.18 7.44
C ILE A 58 14.00 1.47 8.75
N HIS A 59 14.83 1.72 9.76
CA HIS A 59 14.34 1.68 11.12
C HIS A 59 14.12 3.15 11.53
N PRO A 60 13.04 3.51 12.24
CA PRO A 60 12.62 4.90 12.50
C PRO A 60 13.61 5.88 13.16
N TRP A 61 14.84 5.44 13.45
CA TRP A 61 15.88 6.23 14.11
C TRP A 61 17.19 6.31 13.31
N THR A 62 17.24 5.79 12.08
CA THR A 62 18.47 5.72 11.25
C THR A 62 18.61 6.85 10.24
N LEU A 63 17.57 7.66 10.02
CA LEU A 63 17.64 8.81 9.10
C LEU A 63 18.47 9.96 9.73
N PRO A 64 19.55 10.43 9.06
CA PRO A 64 20.37 11.51 9.57
C PRO A 64 19.56 12.79 9.83
N GLY A 65 19.67 13.35 11.03
CA GLY A 65 19.04 14.63 11.38
C GLY A 65 17.64 14.54 11.98
N SER A 66 17.15 13.35 12.30
CA SER A 66 15.86 13.18 13.00
C SER A 66 16.02 13.33 14.52
N THR A 67 15.31 14.29 15.12
CA THR A 67 15.11 14.36 16.57
C THR A 67 13.76 13.72 16.93
N LYS A 68 13.63 13.18 18.15
CA LYS A 68 12.34 12.70 18.66
C LYS A 68 11.31 13.83 18.66
N GLY A 69 10.42 13.87 17.65
CA GLY A 69 9.50 14.98 17.40
C GLY A 69 9.50 15.51 15.96
N ASP A 70 10.52 15.19 15.15
CA ASP A 70 10.60 15.57 13.72
C ASP A 70 9.91 14.53 12.82
N LYS A 71 8.72 14.11 13.23
CA LYS A 71 8.08 12.82 12.93
C LYS A 71 7.88 12.55 11.43
N VAL A 72 8.88 11.93 10.84
CA VAL A 72 8.78 11.21 9.54
C VAL A 72 7.89 9.95 9.69
N HIS A 73 7.73 9.45 10.91
CA HIS A 73 6.85 8.36 11.28
C HIS A 73 6.34 8.65 12.70
N ASP A 74 5.05 8.89 12.93
CA ASP A 74 4.62 9.31 14.27
C ASP A 74 4.86 8.21 15.32
N ASN A 75 4.83 6.94 14.87
CA ASN A 75 5.16 5.79 15.72
C ASN A 75 6.44 5.04 15.30
N GLY A 76 6.99 5.30 14.11
CA GLY A 76 8.16 4.59 13.60
C GLY A 76 7.96 3.11 13.27
N ILE A 77 6.75 2.61 13.46
CA ILE A 77 6.43 1.19 13.36
C ILE A 77 5.84 0.85 11.99
N GLU A 78 5.44 1.83 11.19
CA GLU A 78 4.73 1.60 9.93
C GLU A 78 5.33 2.42 8.77
N ALA A 79 5.31 1.82 7.58
CA ALA A 79 5.67 2.44 6.31
C ALA A 79 4.53 2.25 5.31
N TYR A 80 3.86 3.34 4.92
CA TYR A 80 2.66 3.30 4.09
C TYR A 80 3.00 3.42 2.60
N ILE A 81 2.80 2.31 1.89
CA ILE A 81 3.04 2.24 0.44
C ILE A 81 1.95 3.01 -0.29
N LEU A 82 0.70 2.81 0.12
CA LEU A 82 -0.48 3.40 -0.50
C LEU A 82 -1.59 3.55 0.55
N SER A 83 -2.18 4.74 0.69
CA SER A 83 -3.19 4.99 1.72
C SER A 83 -4.16 6.11 1.38
N THR A 84 -5.41 5.93 1.79
CA THR A 84 -6.43 6.97 1.95
C THR A 84 -7.15 6.80 3.30
N TYR A 85 -6.51 6.10 4.24
CA TYR A 85 -7.08 5.57 5.46
C TYR A 85 -7.16 6.64 6.55
N GLU A 86 -8.34 7.23 6.72
CA GLU A 86 -8.63 8.17 7.80
C GLU A 86 -10.16 8.30 7.93
N ASN A 87 -10.78 7.73 8.96
CA ASN A 87 -12.26 7.67 9.11
C ASN A 87 -12.99 7.12 7.86
N GLY A 88 -12.35 6.21 7.14
CA GLY A 88 -12.76 5.70 5.84
C GLY A 88 -11.54 5.41 4.97
N GLY A 89 -11.72 4.60 3.93
CA GLY A 89 -10.70 4.26 2.96
C GLY A 89 -10.00 2.94 3.26
N TYR A 90 -8.76 2.85 2.77
CA TYR A 90 -7.92 1.67 2.86
C TYR A 90 -6.44 2.05 2.89
N ALA A 91 -5.62 1.16 3.44
CA ALA A 91 -4.17 1.32 3.52
C ALA A 91 -3.46 0.00 3.19
N LEU A 92 -2.37 0.10 2.43
CA LEU A 92 -1.35 -0.93 2.26
C LEU A 92 -0.06 -0.42 2.89
N TYR A 93 0.40 -1.10 3.94
CA TYR A 93 1.55 -0.64 4.73
C TYR A 93 2.35 -1.83 5.27
N TYR A 94 3.62 -1.60 5.55
CA TYR A 94 4.46 -2.57 6.25
C TYR A 94 4.57 -2.20 7.72
N ASN A 95 4.44 -3.18 8.62
CA ASN A 95 4.64 -2.99 10.05
C ASN A 95 5.98 -3.60 10.50
N TYR A 96 6.88 -2.78 11.03
CA TYR A 96 8.22 -3.16 11.48
C TYR A 96 8.22 -4.00 12.75
N THR A 97 7.14 -4.00 13.53
CA THR A 97 7.05 -4.78 14.78
C THR A 97 6.75 -6.25 14.48
N ASP A 98 5.73 -6.52 13.67
CA ASP A 98 5.34 -7.90 13.32
C ASP A 98 5.95 -8.40 12.00
N LYS A 99 6.62 -7.50 11.27
CA LYS A 99 7.33 -7.74 10.01
C LYS A 99 6.43 -8.20 8.87
N LYS A 100 5.18 -7.73 8.85
CA LYS A 100 4.21 -8.08 7.82
C LYS A 100 3.82 -6.89 6.96
N LEU A 101 3.50 -7.18 5.71
CA LEU A 101 2.68 -6.34 4.85
C LEU A 101 1.23 -6.48 5.30
N HIS A 102 0.60 -5.37 5.63
CA HIS A 102 -0.79 -5.26 6.03
C HIS A 102 -1.60 -4.56 4.95
N PHE A 103 -2.82 -5.03 4.75
CA PHE A 103 -3.87 -4.27 4.13
C PHE A 103 -4.98 -4.07 5.15
N SER A 104 -5.46 -2.84 5.30
CA SER A 104 -6.60 -2.50 6.17
C SER A 104 -7.63 -1.71 5.38
N MET A 105 -8.92 -1.96 5.61
CA MET A 105 -10.01 -1.22 4.99
C MET A 105 -11.17 -0.97 5.95
N TYR A 106 -11.86 0.16 5.74
CA TYR A 106 -13.08 0.51 6.46
C TYR A 106 -14.32 -0.07 5.77
N GLY A 107 -15.17 -0.75 6.55
CA GLY A 107 -16.53 -1.08 6.16
C GLY A 107 -17.44 0.15 6.12
N ALA A 108 -18.54 0.09 5.34
CA ALA A 108 -19.54 1.16 5.25
C ALA A 108 -20.43 1.32 6.49
N LYS A 109 -20.29 0.45 7.49
CA LYS A 109 -20.87 0.61 8.83
C LYS A 109 -19.74 0.97 9.82
N ALA A 110 -20.04 1.89 10.75
CA ALA A 110 -19.05 2.37 11.71
C ALA A 110 -18.53 1.22 12.58
N ASP A 111 -17.22 1.26 12.87
CA ASP A 111 -16.46 0.28 13.67
C ASP A 111 -16.15 -1.07 12.98
N ASP A 112 -16.53 -1.25 11.70
CA ASP A 112 -16.16 -2.44 10.93
C ASP A 112 -14.85 -2.22 10.16
N TYR A 113 -13.88 -3.10 10.44
CA TYR A 113 -12.55 -3.09 9.85
C TYR A 113 -12.20 -4.48 9.35
N GLU A 114 -11.70 -4.55 8.12
CA GLU A 114 -11.14 -5.79 7.57
C GLU A 114 -9.65 -5.62 7.34
N GLY A 115 -8.89 -6.66 7.69
CA GLY A 115 -7.43 -6.62 7.69
C GLY A 115 -6.82 -7.92 7.21
N LEU A 116 -5.91 -7.84 6.24
CA LEU A 116 -5.11 -8.97 5.80
C LEU A 116 -3.64 -8.69 6.08
N ALA A 117 -2.86 -9.72 6.41
CA ALA A 117 -1.44 -9.57 6.63
C ALA A 117 -0.63 -10.78 6.15
N ALA A 118 0.54 -10.52 5.56
CA ALA A 118 1.47 -11.55 5.12
C ALA A 118 2.92 -11.11 5.34
N PRO A 119 3.85 -12.03 5.69
CA PRO A 119 5.26 -11.70 5.82
C PRO A 119 5.87 -11.31 4.47
N ILE A 120 6.84 -10.40 4.49
CA ILE A 120 7.65 -10.02 3.32
C ILE A 120 9.12 -9.85 3.71
N SER A 121 10.00 -9.90 2.71
CA SER A 121 11.40 -9.54 2.87
C SER A 121 11.66 -8.08 2.49
N LEU A 122 12.55 -7.40 3.21
CA LEU A 122 12.96 -6.04 2.87
C LEU A 122 14.11 -6.06 1.86
N GLY A 123 14.26 -4.97 1.10
CA GLY A 123 15.35 -4.77 0.14
C GLY A 123 15.20 -5.55 -1.18
N VAL A 124 14.11 -6.29 -1.35
CA VAL A 124 13.79 -7.04 -2.58
C VAL A 124 12.43 -6.61 -3.15
N PRO A 125 12.20 -6.76 -4.47
CA PRO A 125 10.90 -6.51 -5.07
C PRO A 125 9.88 -7.54 -4.62
N HIS A 126 8.67 -7.06 -4.31
CA HIS A 126 7.46 -7.86 -4.14
C HIS A 126 6.38 -7.35 -5.06
N HIS A 127 5.48 -8.24 -5.48
CA HIS A 127 4.23 -7.90 -6.14
C HIS A 127 3.07 -8.23 -5.22
N VAL A 128 2.14 -7.30 -5.06
CA VAL A 128 0.94 -7.52 -4.26
C VAL A 128 -0.30 -7.14 -5.07
N ALA A 129 -1.32 -7.97 -4.96
CA ALA A 129 -2.67 -7.65 -5.39
C ALA A 129 -3.65 -7.81 -4.23
N ILE A 130 -4.47 -6.80 -4.00
CA ILE A 130 -5.60 -6.84 -3.08
C ILE A 130 -6.87 -6.83 -3.91
N THR A 131 -7.79 -7.75 -3.67
CA THR A 131 -9.08 -7.79 -4.39
C THR A 131 -10.21 -7.82 -3.38
N PHE A 132 -11.18 -6.94 -3.56
CA PHE A 132 -12.40 -6.86 -2.77
C PHE A 132 -13.62 -6.76 -3.67
N ASP A 133 -14.49 -7.76 -3.61
CA ASP A 133 -15.68 -7.89 -4.47
C ASP A 133 -17.01 -7.78 -3.70
N GLN A 134 -17.02 -7.19 -2.50
CA GLN A 134 -18.14 -7.17 -1.52
C GLN A 134 -18.48 -8.53 -0.89
N ASN A 135 -17.83 -9.62 -1.30
CA ASN A 135 -18.02 -10.94 -0.72
C ASN A 135 -16.73 -11.48 -0.09
N GLN A 136 -15.61 -11.36 -0.78
CA GLN A 136 -14.29 -11.73 -0.29
C GLN A 136 -13.32 -10.57 -0.41
N LEU A 137 -12.52 -10.42 0.64
CA LEU A 137 -11.27 -9.68 0.60
C LEU A 137 -10.13 -10.70 0.45
N LYS A 138 -9.22 -10.48 -0.50
CA LYS A 138 -8.08 -11.35 -0.75
C LYS A 138 -6.80 -10.55 -0.88
N MET A 139 -5.71 -11.13 -0.42
CA MET A 139 -4.34 -10.65 -0.65
C MET A 139 -3.57 -11.73 -1.38
N PHE A 140 -3.04 -11.35 -2.53
CA PHE A 140 -2.08 -12.14 -3.28
C PHE A 140 -0.71 -11.48 -3.13
N LEU A 141 0.29 -12.27 -2.77
CA LEU A 141 1.69 -11.84 -2.67
C LEU A 141 2.53 -12.73 -3.57
N ASP A 142 3.30 -12.11 -4.46
CA ASP A 142 4.13 -12.77 -5.47
C ASP A 142 3.38 -13.87 -6.25
N GLY A 143 2.14 -13.54 -6.63
CA GLY A 143 1.23 -14.40 -7.39
C GLY A 143 0.51 -15.49 -6.60
N GLN A 144 0.74 -15.60 -5.29
CA GLN A 144 0.09 -16.60 -4.43
C GLN A 144 -0.99 -15.97 -3.55
N LEU A 145 -2.15 -16.60 -3.41
CA LEU A 145 -3.17 -16.20 -2.43
C LEU A 145 -2.63 -16.48 -1.02
N VAL A 146 -2.31 -15.44 -0.26
CA VAL A 146 -1.68 -15.55 1.07
C VAL A 146 -2.62 -15.29 2.22
N ALA A 147 -3.70 -14.54 2.00
CA ALA A 147 -4.70 -14.27 3.01
C ALA A 147 -6.06 -14.00 2.35
N THR A 148 -7.14 -14.37 3.04
CA THR A 148 -8.51 -14.09 2.61
C THR A 148 -9.44 -13.97 3.81
N GLU A 149 -10.40 -13.06 3.70
CA GLU A 149 -11.50 -12.88 4.64
C GLU A 149 -12.83 -12.92 3.87
N THR A 150 -13.88 -13.45 4.49
CA THR A 150 -15.24 -13.24 4.00
C THR A 150 -15.73 -11.90 4.55
N ALA A 151 -15.92 -10.92 3.69
CA ALA A 151 -16.26 -9.57 4.09
C ALA A 151 -17.77 -9.44 4.34
N ARG A 152 -18.18 -9.70 5.59
CA ARG A 152 -19.59 -9.68 6.04
C ARG A 152 -19.75 -8.83 7.29
N TYR A 153 -20.82 -8.06 7.31
CA TYR A 153 -21.25 -7.39 8.54
C TYR A 153 -21.76 -8.42 9.56
N THR A 154 -21.89 -7.99 10.83
CA THR A 154 -22.43 -8.82 11.92
C THR A 154 -23.85 -9.35 11.68
N ASP A 155 -24.61 -8.72 10.78
CA ASP A 155 -25.94 -9.15 10.33
C ASP A 155 -25.90 -10.01 9.05
N ASP A 156 -24.72 -10.50 8.64
CA ASP A 156 -24.44 -11.32 7.46
C ASP A 156 -24.68 -10.63 6.10
N SER A 157 -25.01 -9.34 6.11
CA SER A 157 -25.09 -8.56 4.87
C SER A 157 -23.70 -8.34 4.26
N PRO A 158 -23.57 -8.27 2.91
CA PRO A 158 -22.30 -8.00 2.24
C PRO A 158 -21.69 -6.68 2.73
N MET A 159 -20.38 -6.68 2.98
CA MET A 159 -19.68 -5.44 3.32
C MET A 159 -19.57 -4.51 2.12
N GLY A 160 -19.71 -3.22 2.38
CA GLY A 160 -19.40 -2.15 1.43
C GLY A 160 -18.13 -1.43 1.85
N LEU A 161 -17.50 -0.73 0.91
CA LEU A 161 -16.33 0.11 1.20
C LEU A 161 -16.79 1.51 1.60
N LEU A 162 -16.31 2.00 2.74
CA LEU A 162 -16.41 3.41 3.11
C LEU A 162 -15.20 4.15 2.57
N MET A 163 -15.41 5.23 1.82
CA MET A 163 -14.34 6.14 1.41
C MET A 163 -14.48 7.47 2.15
N ASN A 164 -13.35 8.07 2.55
CA ASN A 164 -13.38 9.43 3.10
C ASN A 164 -13.47 10.45 1.94
N PRO A 165 -14.53 11.27 1.86
CA PRO A 165 -14.75 12.21 0.75
C PRO A 165 -13.86 13.47 0.81
N THR A 166 -12.94 13.55 1.77
CA THR A 166 -12.03 14.70 1.96
C THR A 166 -10.55 14.31 1.86
N MET A 167 -10.24 13.02 1.70
CA MET A 167 -8.88 12.51 1.70
C MET A 167 -8.44 12.06 0.31
N ASP A 168 -7.29 12.56 -0.11
CA ASP A 168 -6.62 12.07 -1.29
C ASP A 168 -6.03 10.68 -0.99
N LEU A 169 -5.85 9.89 -2.05
CA LEU A 169 -5.04 8.69 -1.98
C LEU A 169 -3.58 9.09 -2.15
N PHE A 170 -2.74 8.75 -1.18
CA PHE A 170 -1.30 8.95 -1.25
C PHE A 170 -0.59 7.66 -1.61
N ILE A 171 0.49 7.80 -2.38
CA ILE A 171 1.48 6.75 -2.60
C ILE A 171 2.75 7.23 -1.91
N GLY A 172 3.16 6.49 -0.89
CA GLY A 172 4.37 6.78 -0.12
C GLY A 172 4.16 7.51 1.21
N ALA A 173 2.92 7.67 1.67
CA ALA A 173 2.58 8.26 2.96
C ALA A 173 1.20 7.78 3.41
N ASP A 174 0.90 7.97 4.69
CA ASP A 174 -0.44 7.89 5.22
C ASP A 174 -1.13 9.27 5.24
N SER A 175 -2.46 9.26 5.15
CA SER A 175 -3.31 10.44 5.27
C SER A 175 -3.75 10.64 6.71
N GLU A 176 -3.73 11.87 7.21
CA GLU A 176 -4.34 12.27 8.48
C GLU A 176 -5.21 13.51 8.26
N GLY A 177 -6.16 13.79 9.17
CA GLY A 177 -7.07 14.94 9.16
C GLY A 177 -6.63 16.17 8.34
N PHE A 178 -7.51 16.67 7.46
CA PHE A 178 -7.26 17.80 6.55
C PHE A 178 -6.09 17.62 5.55
N GLN A 179 -5.90 16.41 5.02
CA GLN A 179 -4.82 16.08 4.08
C GLN A 179 -3.42 16.26 4.68
N ASP A 180 -3.24 16.07 5.99
CA ASP A 180 -1.93 15.93 6.59
C ASP A 180 -1.29 14.59 6.21
N ARG A 181 0.05 14.53 6.24
CA ARG A 181 0.85 13.40 5.74
C ARG A 181 1.86 12.96 6.79
N TYR A 182 1.92 11.66 7.04
CA TYR A 182 2.82 11.05 8.03
C TYR A 182 3.12 9.59 7.65
N ASN A 183 3.97 8.91 8.44
CA ASN A 183 4.38 7.52 8.22
C ASN A 183 4.91 7.25 6.80
N PHE A 184 5.86 8.09 6.37
CA PHE A 184 6.39 8.09 5.01
C PHE A 184 7.08 6.78 4.65
N PHE A 185 6.95 6.38 3.40
CA PHE A 185 7.61 5.20 2.85
C PHE A 185 8.92 5.60 2.18
N LYS A 186 9.97 4.83 2.45
CA LYS A 186 11.21 4.88 1.68
C LYS A 186 11.39 3.56 0.93
N GLY A 187 11.73 3.68 -0.34
CA GLY A 187 11.85 2.54 -1.23
C GLY A 187 11.40 2.89 -2.63
N LYS A 188 10.91 1.87 -3.35
CA LYS A 188 10.54 1.97 -4.76
C LYS A 188 9.16 1.39 -4.97
N VAL A 189 8.38 2.04 -5.83
CA VAL A 189 7.02 1.62 -6.20
C VAL A 189 6.86 1.67 -7.72
N SER A 190 6.20 0.66 -8.26
CA SER A 190 5.88 0.52 -9.68
C SER A 190 4.58 -0.26 -9.86
N TYR A 191 4.03 -0.28 -11.08
CA TYR A 191 2.82 -1.06 -11.40
C TYR A 191 1.58 -0.73 -10.55
N VAL A 192 1.44 0.53 -10.11
CA VAL A 192 0.26 0.95 -9.35
C VAL A 192 -0.96 0.98 -10.27
N ASN A 193 -1.80 -0.05 -10.16
CA ASN A 193 -3.11 -0.13 -10.80
C ASN A 193 -4.18 -0.17 -9.71
N ILE A 194 -5.25 0.59 -9.92
CA ILE A 194 -6.41 0.62 -9.02
C ILE A 194 -7.66 0.43 -9.87
N PHE A 195 -8.45 -0.56 -9.51
CA PHE A 195 -9.66 -0.96 -10.20
C PHE A 195 -10.87 -0.67 -9.31
N ASP A 196 -11.96 -0.24 -9.92
CA ASP A 196 -13.26 -0.01 -9.29
C ASP A 196 -14.10 -1.30 -9.11
N ARG A 197 -13.45 -2.46 -9.26
CA ARG A 197 -14.03 -3.79 -9.18
C ARG A 197 -13.06 -4.77 -8.55
N GLY A 198 -13.59 -5.90 -8.07
CA GLY A 198 -12.80 -7.10 -7.81
C GLY A 198 -12.26 -7.68 -9.13
N ILE A 199 -10.94 -7.78 -9.29
CA ILE A 199 -10.33 -8.57 -10.36
C ILE A 199 -10.26 -10.05 -9.93
N SER A 200 -10.36 -10.95 -10.90
CA SER A 200 -10.35 -12.40 -10.64
C SER A 200 -8.94 -12.93 -10.34
N ASP A 201 -8.87 -14.08 -9.68
CA ASP A 201 -7.60 -14.79 -9.40
C ASP A 201 -6.77 -15.03 -10.69
N ALA A 202 -7.45 -15.22 -11.84
CA ALA A 202 -6.80 -15.39 -13.14
C ALA A 202 -6.22 -14.08 -13.69
N GLU A 203 -6.90 -12.95 -13.49
CA GLU A 203 -6.38 -11.62 -13.84
C GLU A 203 -5.14 -11.30 -12.99
N VAL A 204 -5.21 -11.51 -11.66
CA VAL A 204 -4.06 -11.35 -10.76
C VAL A 204 -2.87 -12.18 -11.20
N ALA A 205 -3.10 -13.44 -11.59
CA ALA A 205 -2.04 -14.31 -12.06
C ALA A 205 -1.39 -13.78 -13.36
N ILE A 206 -2.19 -13.27 -14.31
CA ILE A 206 -1.69 -12.65 -15.54
C ILE A 206 -0.85 -11.42 -15.23
N ASP A 207 -1.32 -10.56 -14.34
CA ASP A 207 -0.61 -9.33 -14.03
C ASP A 207 0.70 -9.59 -13.28
N TYR A 208 0.72 -10.58 -12.38
CA TYR A 208 1.96 -11.08 -11.78
C TYR A 208 2.94 -11.64 -12.83
N GLN A 209 2.47 -12.41 -13.82
CA GLN A 209 3.34 -12.88 -14.90
C GLN A 209 3.90 -11.72 -15.73
N ASN A 210 3.12 -10.67 -15.97
CA ASN A 210 3.60 -9.45 -16.64
C ASN A 210 4.68 -8.74 -15.81
N PHE A 211 4.53 -8.69 -14.49
CA PHE A 211 5.56 -8.18 -13.59
C PHE A 211 6.85 -9.02 -13.66
N VAL A 212 6.77 -10.35 -13.52
CA VAL A 212 7.93 -11.25 -13.62
C VAL A 212 8.63 -11.13 -14.99
N ALA A 213 7.86 -11.03 -16.07
CA ALA A 213 8.41 -10.84 -17.41
C ALA A 213 9.19 -9.53 -17.52
N SER A 214 8.74 -8.46 -16.84
CA SER A 214 9.43 -7.17 -16.81
C SER A 214 10.78 -7.21 -16.10
N LEU A 215 10.97 -8.15 -15.15
CA LEU A 215 12.23 -8.35 -14.44
C LEU A 215 13.29 -9.09 -15.26
N ASN A 216 13.03 -9.40 -16.55
CA ASN A 216 13.86 -10.24 -17.41
C ASN A 216 14.11 -11.66 -16.84
N GLY A 217 13.11 -12.23 -16.15
CA GLY A 217 13.14 -13.64 -15.71
C GLY A 217 13.77 -13.90 -14.34
N ILE A 218 14.00 -12.86 -13.52
CA ILE A 218 14.27 -13.05 -12.08
C ILE A 218 12.92 -13.20 -11.37
N THR A 219 12.67 -14.36 -10.77
CA THR A 219 11.50 -14.57 -9.91
C THR A 219 11.80 -14.01 -8.51
N PRO A 220 11.00 -13.07 -7.99
CA PRO A 220 11.03 -12.75 -6.56
C PRO A 220 10.84 -14.02 -5.74
N VAL A 221 11.70 -14.23 -4.75
CA VAL A 221 11.61 -15.41 -3.89
C VAL A 221 10.59 -15.13 -2.80
N PHE A 222 9.46 -15.83 -2.84
CA PHE A 222 8.51 -15.90 -1.75
C PHE A 222 9.21 -16.48 -0.51
N ASP A 223 9.38 -15.68 0.54
CA ASP A 223 9.92 -16.16 1.82
C ASP A 223 8.75 -16.70 2.67
N GLN A 224 8.77 -18.00 2.97
CA GLN A 224 7.73 -18.68 3.76
C GLN A 224 7.97 -18.58 5.28
N GLN A 225 8.77 -17.63 5.75
CA GLN A 225 9.14 -17.55 7.17
C GLN A 225 8.03 -17.05 8.08
#